data_AF-X0TTZ5-F1
#
_entry.id   AF-X0TTZ5-F1
#
_cell.length_a   1.000
_cell.length_b   1.000
_cell.length_c   1.000
_cell.angle_alpha   90.00
_cell.angle_beta   90.00
_cell.angle_gamma   90.00
#
_symmetry.space_group_name_H-M   'P 1'
#
loop_
_entity.id
_entity.type
_entity.pdbx_description
1 polymer ?
#
loop_
_entity_poly.entity_id
_entity_poly.type
_entity_poly.pdbx_seq_one_letter_code
_entity_poly.pdbx_strand_id
1 'polypeptide(L)'
;MVWFDADYGYKKKIEIDHTKVGGDETDFPVLVSVTDGDLADEGNSGHVKHASGYDIIFTNDDEDTQLKHEIELYTNTDGTLVFWVKILSLSSTSTTTFYIYYGKTGVIADPSTTDTWDANYVMVQHMTGTGNIIDSTSYNNDGTENGTSNEVDGKIGKAREFDGSTDYFTIASVGGSSLDFKGGTSFTFESWIYPDIIGADDSIISRFAASGHRQYHFEIQSAN
;
A
#
# COMPACT_ATOMS: atom_id res chain seq x y z
N MET A 1 4.68 -24.90 21.51
CA MET A 1 4.24 -23.80 20.64
C MET A 1 5.47 -23.39 19.87
N VAL A 2 5.45 -23.52 18.55
CA VAL A 2 6.60 -23.13 17.71
C VAL A 2 6.46 -21.63 17.50
N TRP A 3 7.51 -20.88 17.82
CA TRP A 3 7.63 -19.48 17.44
C TRP A 3 8.36 -19.45 16.11
N PHE A 4 7.95 -18.56 15.21
CA PHE A 4 8.63 -18.35 13.93
C PHE A 4 10.13 -18.12 14.12
N ASP A 5 10.47 -17.24 15.07
CA ASP A 5 11.84 -16.93 15.43
C ASP A 5 11.89 -16.54 16.92
N ALA A 6 12.84 -17.14 17.65
CA ALA A 6 12.97 -16.98 19.09
C ALA A 6 13.44 -15.59 19.52
N ASP A 7 13.93 -14.77 18.58
CA ASP A 7 14.41 -13.41 18.84
C ASP A 7 13.28 -12.36 18.91
N TYR A 8 12.09 -12.66 18.38
CA TYR A 8 10.93 -11.78 18.54
C TYR A 8 10.40 -11.91 19.96
N GLY A 9 10.09 -10.81 20.66
CA GLY A 9 9.59 -10.86 22.03
C GLY A 9 8.08 -11.07 22.13
N TYR A 10 7.34 -10.70 21.08
CA TYR A 10 5.89 -10.56 21.13
C TYR A 10 5.24 -11.01 19.82
N LYS A 11 4.00 -11.50 19.93
CA LYS A 11 3.14 -11.77 18.77
C LYS A 11 1.69 -11.43 19.08
N LYS A 12 0.91 -11.05 18.06
CA LYS A 12 -0.56 -10.97 18.13
C LYS A 12 -1.16 -11.77 16.98
N LYS A 13 -2.35 -12.33 17.22
CA LYS A 13 -3.14 -13.05 16.20
C LYS A 13 -4.03 -12.06 15.47
N ILE A 14 -4.11 -12.17 14.15
CA ILE A 14 -5.04 -11.43 13.30
C ILE A 14 -5.99 -12.45 12.65
N GLU A 15 -7.27 -12.12 12.63
CA GLU A 15 -8.32 -12.94 12.04
C GLU A 15 -9.11 -12.10 11.04
N ILE A 16 -9.21 -12.58 9.79
CA ILE A 16 -10.06 -11.99 8.77
C ILE A 16 -11.37 -12.78 8.74
N ASP A 17 -12.45 -12.10 9.08
CA ASP A 17 -13.80 -12.67 9.03
C ASP A 17 -14.19 -12.98 7.57
N HIS A 18 -14.32 -14.27 7.25
CA HIS A 18 -14.68 -14.74 5.92
C HIS A 18 -16.02 -14.20 5.41
N THR A 19 -16.93 -13.76 6.29
CA THR A 19 -18.19 -13.13 5.88
C THR A 19 -18.00 -11.75 5.24
N LYS A 20 -16.78 -11.19 5.31
CA LYS A 20 -16.37 -9.95 4.65
C LYS A 20 -15.57 -10.17 3.37
N VAL A 21 -15.32 -11.43 3.01
CA VAL A 21 -14.54 -11.82 1.84
C VAL A 21 -15.50 -12.24 0.73
N GLY A 22 -15.52 -11.49 -0.37
CA GLY A 22 -16.47 -11.68 -1.47
C GLY A 22 -16.24 -12.94 -2.33
N GLY A 23 -15.01 -13.47 -2.32
CA GLY A 23 -14.59 -14.67 -3.02
C GLY A 23 -13.20 -15.11 -2.52
N ASP A 24 -12.83 -16.36 -2.81
CA ASP A 24 -11.51 -16.86 -2.42
C ASP A 24 -10.43 -16.18 -3.27
N GLU A 25 -9.37 -15.70 -2.61
CA GLU A 25 -8.23 -15.04 -3.25
C GLU A 25 -6.92 -15.74 -2.88
N THR A 26 -5.93 -15.63 -3.77
CA THR A 26 -4.59 -16.18 -3.56
C THR A 26 -3.55 -15.08 -3.74
N ASP A 27 -2.49 -15.10 -2.93
CA ASP A 27 -1.40 -14.12 -3.03
C ASP A 27 -1.90 -12.66 -2.98
N PHE A 28 -2.92 -12.40 -2.16
CA PHE A 28 -3.68 -11.16 -2.15
C PHE A 28 -3.19 -10.19 -1.05
N PRO A 29 -2.79 -8.95 -1.40
CA PRO A 29 -2.44 -7.93 -0.44
C PRO A 29 -3.65 -7.48 0.38
N VAL A 30 -3.59 -7.61 1.70
CA VAL A 30 -4.60 -7.12 2.63
C VAL A 30 -4.04 -5.96 3.45
N LEU A 31 -4.84 -4.90 3.58
CA LEU A 31 -4.53 -3.80 4.48
C LEU A 31 -4.71 -4.21 5.94
N VAL A 32 -3.62 -4.10 6.72
CA VAL A 32 -3.65 -4.16 8.19
C VAL A 32 -3.47 -2.73 8.71
N SER A 33 -4.57 -2.13 9.17
CA SER A 33 -4.58 -0.79 9.74
C SER A 33 -5.21 -0.77 11.12
N VAL A 34 -4.41 -0.46 12.14
CA VAL A 34 -4.83 -0.42 13.55
C VAL A 34 -3.92 0.50 14.35
N THR A 35 -4.43 1.01 15.48
CA THR A 35 -3.62 1.67 16.52
C THR A 35 -3.67 0.80 17.77
N ASP A 36 -2.51 0.37 18.24
CA ASP A 36 -2.38 -0.50 19.41
C ASP A 36 -1.13 -0.08 20.21
N GLY A 37 -1.32 0.29 21.47
CA GLY A 37 -0.23 0.80 22.32
C GLY A 37 0.91 -0.21 22.54
N ASP A 38 0.65 -1.52 22.44
CA ASP A 38 1.72 -2.52 22.50
C ASP A 38 2.66 -2.44 21.29
N LEU A 39 2.15 -1.92 20.16
CA LEU A 39 2.89 -1.70 18.92
C LEU A 39 3.58 -0.33 18.87
N ALA A 40 3.47 0.50 19.92
CA ALA A 40 4.36 1.65 20.08
C ALA A 40 5.80 1.17 20.32
N ASP A 41 6.78 2.06 20.18
CA ASP A 41 8.16 1.70 20.52
C ASP A 41 8.39 1.65 22.04
N GLU A 42 9.52 1.07 22.45
CA GLU A 42 9.87 0.96 23.88
C GLU A 42 10.00 2.32 24.59
N GLY A 43 10.30 3.40 23.86
CA GLY A 43 10.35 4.75 24.39
C GLY A 43 8.96 5.29 24.75
N ASN A 44 7.91 4.73 24.13
CA ASN A 44 6.51 5.12 24.26
C ASN A 44 5.65 4.05 24.94
N SER A 45 6.24 3.27 25.85
CA SER A 45 5.58 2.19 26.64
C SER A 45 5.09 0.99 25.84
N GLY A 46 5.42 0.91 24.54
CA GLY A 46 5.17 -0.27 23.73
C GLY A 46 6.36 -1.23 23.74
N HIS A 47 6.44 -2.05 22.69
CA HIS A 47 7.39 -3.17 22.62
C HIS A 47 8.21 -3.22 21.32
N VAL A 48 7.88 -2.40 20.33
CA VAL A 48 8.61 -2.33 19.06
C VAL A 48 10.02 -1.77 19.34
N LYS A 49 11.04 -2.41 18.78
CA LYS A 49 12.44 -2.05 19.02
C LYS A 49 12.94 -1.00 18.04
N HIS A 50 12.45 -1.02 16.82
CA HIS A 50 12.90 -0.13 15.76
C HIS A 50 11.95 1.06 15.63
N ALA A 51 12.47 2.29 15.70
CA ALA A 51 11.65 3.51 15.64
C ALA A 51 10.81 3.65 14.35
N SER A 52 11.22 2.98 13.27
CA SER A 52 10.46 2.91 12.01
C SER A 52 9.60 1.65 11.87
N GLY A 53 9.48 0.81 12.90
CA GLY A 53 8.67 -0.40 12.88
C GLY A 53 9.27 -1.57 12.09
N TYR A 54 10.56 -1.52 11.74
CA TYR A 54 11.22 -2.54 10.90
C TYR A 54 11.31 -3.91 11.55
N ASP A 55 11.21 -4.00 12.89
CA ASP A 55 11.10 -5.26 13.60
C ASP A 55 9.66 -5.76 13.70
N ILE A 56 8.72 -5.25 12.90
CA ILE A 56 7.36 -5.80 12.75
C ILE A 56 7.33 -6.65 11.49
N ILE A 57 7.01 -7.94 11.62
CA ILE A 57 6.81 -8.86 10.49
C ILE A 57 5.50 -9.63 10.64
N PHE A 58 5.09 -10.30 9.57
CA PHE A 58 3.89 -11.13 9.56
C PHE A 58 4.23 -12.57 9.19
N THR A 59 3.51 -13.52 9.77
CA THR A 59 3.62 -14.94 9.43
C THR A 59 2.25 -15.51 9.14
N ASN A 60 2.20 -16.55 8.33
CA ASN A 60 0.99 -17.33 8.11
C ASN A 60 0.55 -18.05 9.40
N ASP A 61 -0.61 -18.73 9.37
CA ASP A 61 -1.16 -19.49 10.49
C ASP A 61 -0.25 -20.62 11.01
N ASP A 62 0.64 -21.13 10.16
CA ASP A 62 1.65 -22.13 10.49
C ASP A 62 2.77 -21.63 11.41
N GLU A 63 2.89 -20.31 11.58
CA GLU A 63 3.96 -19.65 12.34
C GLU A 63 5.38 -20.04 11.88
N ASP A 64 5.55 -20.43 10.62
CA ASP A 64 6.83 -20.81 9.98
C ASP A 64 7.04 -20.07 8.64
N THR A 65 5.93 -19.74 7.95
CA THR A 65 5.96 -19.01 6.69
C THR A 65 5.85 -17.51 6.93
N GLN A 66 6.95 -16.78 6.73
CA GLN A 66 6.92 -15.31 6.76
C GLN A 66 6.17 -14.75 5.53
N LEU A 67 5.21 -13.88 5.77
CA LEU A 67 4.45 -13.17 4.74
C LEU A 67 5.20 -11.92 4.26
N LYS A 68 5.08 -11.64 2.96
CA LYS A 68 5.59 -10.41 2.36
C LYS A 68 4.71 -9.25 2.78
N HIS A 69 5.31 -8.10 3.06
CA HIS A 69 4.56 -6.91 3.42
C HIS A 69 5.27 -5.64 2.97
N GLU A 70 4.52 -4.55 3.00
CA GLU A 70 4.98 -3.18 2.78
C GLU A 70 4.52 -2.31 3.96
N ILE A 71 5.43 -1.47 4.45
CA ILE A 71 5.14 -0.43 5.44
C ILE A 71 4.68 0.83 4.70
N GLU A 72 3.39 1.17 4.79
CA GLU A 72 2.89 2.45 4.27
C GLU A 72 3.02 3.56 5.32
N LEU A 73 2.66 3.26 6.57
CA LEU A 73 2.81 4.17 7.71
C LEU A 73 3.06 3.39 9.00
N TYR A 74 4.00 3.90 9.80
CA TYR A 74 4.17 3.50 11.19
C TYR A 74 4.37 4.74 12.07
N THR A 75 3.61 4.84 13.16
CA THR A 75 3.76 5.89 14.16
C THR A 75 4.20 5.27 15.48
N ASN A 76 5.47 5.48 15.82
CA ASN A 76 6.10 4.85 16.99
C ASN A 76 5.56 5.33 18.35
N THR A 77 4.86 6.47 18.38
CA THR A 77 4.36 7.05 19.63
C THR A 77 3.10 6.38 20.15
N ASP A 78 2.22 5.92 19.26
CA ASP A 78 0.93 5.33 19.62
C ASP A 78 0.73 3.92 19.06
N GLY A 79 1.69 3.43 18.26
CA GLY A 79 1.63 2.12 17.65
C GLY A 79 0.61 2.04 16.51
N THR A 80 0.33 3.16 15.83
CA THR A 80 -0.44 3.14 14.59
C THR A 80 0.36 2.45 13.49
N LEU A 81 -0.22 1.43 12.88
CA LEU A 81 0.28 0.81 11.65
C LEU A 81 -0.71 0.95 10.49
N VAL A 82 -0.15 1.10 9.29
CA VAL A 82 -0.81 0.94 8.00
C VAL A 82 0.15 0.12 7.15
N PHE A 83 -0.09 -1.19 7.07
CA PHE A 83 0.79 -2.13 6.39
C PHE A 83 -0.04 -2.92 5.37
N TRP A 84 0.54 -3.19 4.21
CA TRP A 84 -0.02 -4.12 3.24
C TRP A 84 0.64 -5.47 3.43
N VAL A 85 -0.13 -6.54 3.64
CA VAL A 85 0.39 -7.88 3.90
C VAL A 85 -0.14 -8.85 2.86
N LYS A 86 0.76 -9.53 2.15
CA LYS A 86 0.39 -10.52 1.14
C LYS A 86 -0.06 -11.82 1.80
N ILE A 87 -1.37 -12.06 1.78
CA ILE A 87 -1.99 -13.27 2.32
C ILE A 87 -1.98 -14.35 1.24
N LEU A 88 -1.40 -15.52 1.55
CA LEU A 88 -1.23 -16.61 0.57
C LEU A 88 -2.58 -17.20 0.13
N SER A 89 -3.54 -17.32 1.05
CA SER A 89 -4.90 -17.77 0.76
C SER A 89 -5.90 -17.07 1.66
N LEU A 90 -6.81 -16.33 1.04
CA LEU A 90 -7.92 -15.65 1.70
C LEU A 90 -9.22 -16.38 1.35
N SER A 91 -9.94 -16.86 2.36
CA SER A 91 -11.14 -17.67 2.15
C SER A 91 -12.43 -16.91 2.43
N SER A 92 -13.41 -17.10 1.55
CA SER A 92 -14.80 -16.64 1.70
C SER A 92 -15.68 -17.58 2.51
N THR A 93 -15.16 -18.74 2.93
CA THR A 93 -15.92 -19.77 3.66
C THR A 93 -15.34 -20.14 5.03
N SER A 94 -14.13 -19.68 5.35
CA SER A 94 -13.48 -19.92 6.63
C SER A 94 -12.59 -18.75 7.02
N THR A 95 -12.57 -18.41 8.31
CA THR A 95 -11.77 -17.30 8.84
C THR A 95 -10.29 -17.54 8.57
N THR A 96 -9.65 -16.62 7.85
CA THR A 96 -8.19 -16.65 7.66
C THR A 96 -7.50 -16.12 8.91
N THR A 97 -6.52 -16.86 9.41
CA THR A 97 -5.69 -16.47 10.56
C THR A 97 -4.26 -16.22 10.12
N PHE A 98 -3.61 -15.23 10.69
CA PHE A 98 -2.18 -14.99 10.54
C PHE A 98 -1.67 -14.23 11.77
N TYR A 99 -0.37 -13.98 11.87
CA TYR A 99 0.21 -13.37 13.06
C TYR A 99 1.10 -12.19 12.72
N ILE A 100 1.10 -11.19 13.60
CA ILE A 100 2.12 -10.14 13.67
C ILE A 100 3.14 -10.54 14.73
N TYR A 101 4.42 -10.41 14.40
CA TYR A 101 5.58 -10.65 15.26
C TYR A 101 6.38 -9.36 15.40
N TYR A 102 6.78 -9.02 16.62
CA TYR A 102 7.48 -7.76 16.90
C TYR A 102 8.34 -7.82 18.17
N GLY A 103 9.17 -6.80 18.37
CA GLY A 103 10.05 -6.70 19.53
C GLY A 103 11.44 -7.34 19.33
N LYS A 104 11.89 -7.49 18.08
CA LYS A 104 13.20 -8.07 17.75
C LYS A 104 14.28 -6.99 17.72
N THR A 105 15.35 -7.18 18.49
CA THR A 105 16.48 -6.24 18.51
C THR A 105 17.41 -6.47 17.31
N GLY A 106 18.11 -5.41 16.88
CA GLY A 106 19.17 -5.53 15.86
C GLY A 106 18.69 -5.62 14.42
N VAL A 107 17.39 -5.38 14.17
CA VAL A 107 16.89 -5.14 12.81
C VAL A 107 17.37 -3.77 12.33
N ILE A 108 17.93 -3.71 11.12
CA ILE A 108 18.55 -2.50 10.56
C ILE A 108 18.03 -2.11 9.17
N ALA A 109 17.31 -3.00 8.52
CA ALA A 109 16.84 -2.81 7.15
C ALA A 109 15.31 -2.81 7.13
N ASP A 110 14.74 -2.02 6.23
CA ASP A 110 13.32 -2.01 5.96
C ASP A 110 12.89 -3.39 5.44
N PRO A 111 11.92 -4.07 6.09
CA PRO A 111 11.43 -5.36 5.64
C PRO A 111 10.46 -5.26 4.44
N SER A 112 10.08 -4.05 4.04
CA SER A 112 9.20 -3.81 2.90
C SER A 112 9.77 -4.40 1.61
N THR A 113 8.89 -4.94 0.77
CA THR A 113 9.29 -5.56 -0.48
C THR A 113 8.24 -5.38 -1.56
N THR A 114 8.70 -5.16 -2.80
CA THR A 114 7.84 -5.10 -3.98
C THR A 114 7.08 -6.40 -4.23
N ASP A 115 7.56 -7.54 -3.71
CA ASP A 115 6.91 -8.85 -3.84
C ASP A 115 5.58 -8.94 -3.09
N THR A 116 5.27 -7.95 -2.23
CA THR A 116 3.95 -7.76 -1.62
C THR A 116 2.89 -7.64 -2.71
N TRP A 117 3.20 -6.91 -3.77
CA TRP A 117 2.36 -6.73 -4.94
C TRP A 117 2.83 -7.70 -6.04
N ASP A 118 1.95 -8.62 -6.46
CA ASP A 118 2.31 -9.55 -7.53
C ASP A 118 2.46 -8.84 -8.90
N ALA A 119 2.86 -9.59 -9.93
CA ALA A 119 3.08 -9.03 -11.26
C ALA A 119 1.80 -8.51 -11.96
N ASN A 120 0.61 -8.76 -11.42
CA ASN A 120 -0.65 -8.21 -11.95
C ASN A 120 -0.89 -6.78 -11.46
N TYR A 121 -0.28 -6.37 -10.34
CA TYR A 121 -0.21 -4.98 -9.93
C TYR A 121 0.89 -4.29 -10.72
N VAL A 122 0.52 -3.52 -11.74
CA VAL A 122 1.49 -2.82 -12.59
C VAL A 122 1.88 -1.45 -12.06
N MET A 123 1.16 -0.92 -11.07
CA MET A 123 1.47 0.33 -10.39
C MET A 123 0.68 0.43 -9.08
N VAL A 124 1.36 0.72 -7.98
CA VAL A 124 0.74 1.01 -6.68
C VAL A 124 1.44 2.23 -6.10
N GLN A 125 0.69 3.31 -5.88
CA GLN A 125 1.22 4.58 -5.38
C GLN A 125 0.35 5.05 -4.22
N HIS A 126 0.90 5.04 -3.01
CA HIS A 126 0.18 5.39 -1.77
C HIS A 126 0.00 6.91 -1.54
N MET A 127 0.48 7.73 -2.47
CA MET A 127 0.37 9.20 -2.43
C MET A 127 0.94 9.81 -1.12
N THR A 128 2.04 9.26 -0.61
CA THR A 128 2.71 9.73 0.62
C THR A 128 4.01 10.48 0.33
N GLY A 129 4.56 11.16 1.33
CA GLY A 129 5.80 11.91 1.31
C GLY A 129 5.72 13.28 0.63
N THR A 130 6.90 13.89 0.41
CA THR A 130 7.08 15.13 -0.36
C THR A 130 7.95 14.85 -1.58
N GLY A 131 7.63 15.44 -2.74
CA GLY A 131 8.38 15.22 -4.00
C GLY A 131 7.87 14.00 -4.79
N ASN A 132 8.73 13.30 -5.51
CA ASN A 132 8.30 12.18 -6.36
C ASN A 132 7.49 11.13 -5.58
N ILE A 133 6.50 10.54 -6.24
CA ILE A 133 5.75 9.42 -5.69
C ILE A 133 6.36 8.10 -6.18
N ILE A 134 6.59 7.18 -5.26
CA ILE A 134 7.22 5.89 -5.56
C ILE A 134 6.14 4.86 -5.90
N ASP A 135 6.43 4.02 -6.89
CA ASP A 135 5.65 2.83 -7.21
C ASP A 135 6.14 1.64 -6.35
N SER A 136 5.23 1.10 -5.54
CA SER A 136 5.51 -0.02 -4.63
C SER A 136 5.65 -1.37 -5.36
N THR A 137 5.40 -1.42 -6.67
CA THR A 137 5.53 -2.63 -7.47
C THR A 137 6.94 -2.78 -8.06
N SER A 138 7.24 -3.98 -8.57
CA SER A 138 8.52 -4.22 -9.26
C SER A 138 8.69 -3.47 -10.58
N TYR A 139 7.65 -2.77 -11.06
CA TYR A 139 7.67 -2.08 -12.34
C TYR A 139 8.29 -0.68 -12.28
N ASN A 140 8.43 -0.08 -11.09
CA ASN A 140 9.04 1.24 -10.88
C ASN A 140 8.41 2.33 -11.76
N ASN A 141 7.08 2.33 -11.88
CA ASN A 141 6.33 3.41 -12.51
C ASN A 141 6.25 4.63 -11.59
N ASP A 142 7.39 5.10 -11.09
CA ASP A 142 7.48 6.26 -10.19
C ASP A 142 6.95 7.52 -10.89
N GLY A 143 6.20 8.32 -10.14
CA GLY A 143 5.68 9.61 -10.58
C GLY A 143 6.63 10.74 -10.25
N THR A 144 7.06 11.48 -11.27
CA THR A 144 7.77 12.74 -11.11
C THR A 144 6.79 13.84 -10.74
N GLU A 145 7.02 14.47 -9.60
CA GLU A 145 6.17 15.51 -9.03
C GLU A 145 6.22 16.82 -9.85
N ASN A 146 5.06 17.46 -9.95
CA ASN A 146 4.94 18.82 -10.47
C ASN A 146 3.91 19.58 -9.63
N GLY A 147 4.36 20.43 -8.71
CA GLY A 147 3.54 21.41 -7.98
C GLY A 147 2.95 20.90 -6.67
N THR A 148 2.69 19.59 -6.56
CA THR A 148 2.11 18.97 -5.36
C THR A 148 3.16 18.66 -4.28
N SER A 149 3.27 19.57 -3.32
CA SER A 149 4.16 19.41 -2.14
C SER A 149 3.40 19.22 -0.81
N ASN A 150 2.08 19.33 -0.83
CA ASN A 150 1.25 19.22 0.37
C ASN A 150 0.85 17.76 0.63
N GLU A 151 1.39 17.19 1.70
CA GLU A 151 0.90 15.94 2.27
C GLU A 151 -0.22 16.23 3.28
N VAL A 152 -1.33 15.49 3.16
CA VAL A 152 -2.50 15.57 4.04
C VAL A 152 -2.88 14.18 4.55
N ASP A 153 -3.79 14.09 5.52
CA ASP A 153 -4.31 12.80 5.96
C ASP A 153 -5.22 12.21 4.87
N GLY A 154 -4.94 10.96 4.50
CA GLY A 154 -5.66 10.24 3.45
C GLY A 154 -6.77 9.36 4.00
N LYS A 155 -7.46 8.64 3.11
CA LYS A 155 -8.40 7.60 3.51
C LYS A 155 -7.70 6.41 4.17
N ILE A 156 -6.51 6.09 3.68
CA ILE A 156 -5.54 5.13 4.21
C ILE A 156 -4.24 5.94 4.30
N GLY A 157 -3.58 5.91 5.46
CA GLY A 157 -2.32 6.64 5.66
C GLY A 157 -2.40 8.13 5.32
N LYS A 158 -1.53 8.56 4.40
CA LYS A 158 -1.43 9.95 3.90
C LYS A 158 -1.97 10.06 2.49
N ALA A 159 -2.11 11.28 2.01
CA ALA A 159 -2.50 11.58 0.64
C ALA A 159 -1.82 12.86 0.15
N ARG A 160 -1.95 13.12 -1.15
CA ARG A 160 -1.53 14.39 -1.78
C ARG A 160 -2.73 15.27 -2.07
N GLU A 161 -2.58 16.54 -1.72
CA GLU A 161 -3.48 17.62 -2.15
C GLU A 161 -3.02 18.14 -3.52
N PHE A 162 -3.99 18.45 -4.38
CA PHE A 162 -3.77 18.97 -5.73
C PHE A 162 -4.58 20.27 -5.88
N ASP A 163 -3.96 21.31 -6.45
CA ASP A 163 -4.56 22.64 -6.65
C ASP A 163 -5.69 22.71 -7.70
N GLY A 164 -5.92 21.63 -8.45
CA GLY A 164 -6.91 21.56 -9.53
C GLY A 164 -6.53 22.36 -10.79
N SER A 165 -5.29 22.82 -10.91
CA SER A 165 -4.82 23.63 -12.05
C SER A 165 -3.48 23.17 -12.61
N THR A 166 -2.45 23.09 -11.78
CA THR A 166 -1.07 22.81 -12.22
C THR A 166 -0.45 21.59 -11.56
N ASP A 167 -1.08 21.06 -10.53
CA ASP A 167 -0.52 19.93 -9.79
C ASP A 167 -0.79 18.60 -10.49
N TYR A 168 0.27 17.81 -10.68
CA TYR A 168 0.17 16.44 -11.17
C TYR A 168 1.45 15.65 -10.90
N PHE A 169 1.36 14.33 -11.09
CA PHE A 169 2.54 13.49 -11.27
C PHE A 169 2.65 13.05 -12.73
N THR A 170 3.88 13.04 -13.24
CA THR A 170 4.19 12.48 -14.56
C THR A 170 4.97 11.20 -14.42
N ILE A 171 4.47 10.13 -15.02
CA ILE A 171 5.19 8.87 -15.11
C ILE A 171 5.89 8.82 -16.46
N ALA A 172 7.19 8.58 -16.45
CA ALA A 172 7.97 8.49 -17.68
C ALA A 172 7.49 7.29 -18.50
N SER A 173 6.89 7.55 -19.65
CA SER A 173 6.38 6.51 -20.53
C SER A 173 7.33 6.27 -21.72
N VAL A 174 7.95 5.09 -21.75
CA VAL A 174 8.61 4.55 -22.95
C VAL A 174 7.69 3.55 -23.65
N GLY A 175 7.76 3.46 -24.98
CA GLY A 175 6.97 2.48 -25.72
C GLY A 175 7.29 1.05 -25.27
N GLY A 176 6.27 0.25 -24.98
CA GLY A 176 6.44 -1.09 -24.40
C GLY A 176 6.59 -1.13 -22.88
N SER A 177 6.33 -0.03 -22.16
CA SER A 177 6.24 -0.02 -20.69
C SER A 177 5.13 -0.94 -20.16
N SER A 178 5.16 -1.31 -18.87
CA SER A 178 4.09 -2.08 -18.22
C SER A 178 2.73 -1.39 -18.22
N LEU A 179 2.72 -0.05 -18.36
CA LEU A 179 1.51 0.76 -18.52
C LEU A 179 1.03 0.90 -19.99
N ASP A 180 1.68 0.25 -20.95
CA ASP A 180 1.29 0.28 -22.37
C ASP A 180 0.33 -0.88 -22.70
N PHE A 181 -0.90 -0.79 -22.18
CA PHE A 181 -1.94 -1.79 -22.42
C PHE A 181 -2.28 -1.87 -23.91
N LYS A 182 -2.04 -3.03 -24.51
CA LYS A 182 -2.29 -3.26 -25.94
C LYS A 182 -3.75 -3.58 -26.19
N GLY A 183 -4.18 -3.45 -27.44
CA GLY A 183 -5.54 -3.81 -27.85
C GLY A 183 -5.87 -5.25 -27.43
N GLY A 184 -6.96 -5.42 -26.68
CA GLY A 184 -7.37 -6.71 -26.12
C GLY A 184 -6.89 -6.98 -24.69
N THR A 185 -6.05 -6.12 -24.10
CA THR A 185 -5.70 -6.18 -22.67
C THR A 185 -6.81 -5.55 -21.84
N SER A 186 -7.29 -6.25 -20.82
CA SER A 186 -8.16 -5.68 -19.79
C SER A 186 -7.32 -5.24 -18.60
N PHE A 187 -7.74 -4.19 -17.92
CA PHE A 187 -7.12 -3.74 -16.68
C PHE A 187 -8.20 -3.17 -15.77
N THR A 188 -7.89 -3.10 -14.47
CA THR A 188 -8.70 -2.45 -13.46
C THR A 188 -7.93 -1.26 -12.90
N PHE A 189 -8.63 -0.21 -12.52
CA PHE A 189 -8.08 0.92 -11.79
C PHE A 189 -8.96 1.16 -10.56
N GLU A 190 -8.32 1.44 -9.42
CA GLU A 190 -8.98 1.84 -8.19
C GLU A 190 -8.19 2.97 -7.51
N SER A 191 -8.89 3.83 -6.78
CA SER A 191 -8.29 4.95 -6.08
C SER A 191 -9.24 5.50 -5.01
N TRP A 192 -8.67 6.04 -3.93
CA TRP A 192 -9.37 6.94 -3.01
C TRP A 192 -9.09 8.38 -3.41
N ILE A 193 -10.15 9.17 -3.52
CA ILE A 193 -10.08 10.59 -3.90
C ILE A 193 -11.01 11.40 -3.01
N TYR A 194 -10.68 12.67 -2.83
CA TYR A 194 -11.52 13.63 -2.13
C TYR A 194 -11.54 14.96 -2.91
N PRO A 195 -12.48 15.14 -3.85
CA PRO A 195 -12.58 16.38 -4.61
C PRO A 195 -13.18 17.50 -3.76
N ASP A 196 -12.44 18.60 -3.55
CA ASP A 196 -12.96 19.80 -2.90
C ASP A 196 -13.97 20.54 -3.80
N ILE A 197 -13.65 20.59 -5.09
CA ILE A 197 -14.48 21.13 -6.16
C ILE A 197 -14.37 20.15 -7.32
N ILE A 198 -15.50 19.84 -7.94
CA ILE A 198 -15.52 19.04 -9.18
C ILE A 198 -15.64 20.00 -10.35
N GLY A 199 -14.59 20.04 -11.17
CA GLY A 199 -14.50 20.80 -12.41
C GLY A 199 -15.23 20.14 -13.58
N ALA A 200 -14.92 20.62 -14.78
CA ALA A 200 -15.50 20.07 -16.00
C ALA A 200 -14.81 18.77 -16.44
N ASP A 201 -13.50 18.60 -16.16
CA ASP A 201 -12.66 17.50 -16.66
C ASP A 201 -11.51 17.18 -15.68
N ASP A 202 -11.83 16.74 -14.46
CA ASP A 202 -10.81 16.45 -13.44
C ASP A 202 -10.27 15.03 -13.60
N SER A 203 -9.08 14.93 -14.20
CA SER A 203 -8.41 13.65 -14.43
C SER A 203 -7.73 13.12 -13.16
N ILE A 204 -8.06 11.89 -12.79
CA ILE A 204 -7.40 11.15 -11.70
C ILE A 204 -6.16 10.44 -12.24
N ILE A 205 -6.30 9.80 -13.40
CA ILE A 205 -5.18 9.26 -14.16
C ILE A 205 -5.47 9.41 -15.65
N SER A 206 -4.46 9.77 -16.43
CA SER A 206 -4.59 9.82 -17.88
C SER A 206 -3.29 9.40 -18.56
N ARG A 207 -3.42 8.76 -19.72
CA ARG A 207 -2.30 8.41 -20.59
C ARG A 207 -2.59 8.82 -22.02
N PHE A 208 -1.60 9.47 -22.63
CA PHE A 208 -1.62 9.89 -24.02
C PHE A 208 -0.41 9.32 -24.76
N ALA A 209 -0.63 8.88 -25.99
CA ALA A 209 0.45 8.56 -26.91
C ALA A 209 1.18 9.84 -27.33
N ALA A 210 2.42 9.71 -27.83
CA ALA A 210 3.20 10.85 -28.34
C ALA A 210 2.50 11.63 -29.47
N SER A 211 1.55 11.00 -30.18
CA SER A 211 0.69 11.63 -31.18
C SER A 211 -0.41 12.52 -30.60
N GLY A 212 -0.55 12.58 -29.27
CA GLY A 212 -1.66 13.25 -28.58
C GLY A 212 -2.93 12.41 -28.48
N HIS A 213 -2.94 11.18 -29.02
CA HIS A 213 -4.09 10.28 -28.87
C HIS A 213 -4.17 9.75 -27.44
N ARG A 214 -5.32 9.95 -26.79
CA ARG A 214 -5.62 9.36 -25.47
C ARG A 214 -5.67 7.84 -25.58
N GLN A 215 -4.91 7.15 -24.73
CA GLN A 215 -4.92 5.68 -24.65
C GLN A 215 -5.93 5.20 -23.61
N TYR A 216 -5.88 5.76 -22.40
CA TYR A 216 -6.87 5.53 -21.34
C TYR A 216 -6.88 6.72 -20.37
N HIS A 217 -7.97 6.87 -19.63
CA HIS A 217 -8.13 7.85 -18.56
C HIS A 217 -9.23 7.41 -17.57
N PHE A 218 -9.14 7.93 -16.36
CA PHE A 218 -10.19 7.87 -15.34
C PHE A 218 -10.37 9.30 -14.81
N GLU A 219 -11.60 9.80 -14.83
CA GLU A 219 -11.90 11.21 -14.56
C GLU A 219 -13.24 11.37 -13.84
N ILE A 220 -13.42 12.51 -13.19
CA ILE A 220 -14.69 12.95 -12.62
C ILE A 220 -15.06 14.29 -13.22
N GLN A 221 -16.36 14.45 -13.48
CA GLN A 221 -16.90 15.64 -14.09
C GLN A 221 -18.15 16.09 -13.33
N SER A 222 -18.34 17.39 -13.24
CA SER A 222 -19.56 17.97 -12.67
C SER A 222 -20.77 17.66 -13.54
N ALA A 223 -21.92 17.44 -12.90
CA ALA A 223 -23.19 17.40 -13.61
C ALA A 223 -23.56 18.84 -14.00
N ASN A 224 -23.56 19.13 -15.31
CA ASN A 224 -23.98 20.43 -15.86
C ASN A 224 -25.30 20.95 -15.27
#